data_AF-A0A7W7RCN0-F1
#
_entry.id   AF-A0A7W7RCN0-F1
#
_cell.length_a   1.000
_cell.length_b   1.000
_cell.length_c   1.000
_cell.angle_alpha   90.00
_cell.angle_beta   90.00
_cell.angle_gamma   90.00
#
_symmetry.space_group_name_H-M   'P 1'
#
loop_
_entity.id
_entity.type
_entity.pdbx_description
1 polymer ?
#
loop_
_entity_poly.entity_id
_entity_poly.type
_entity_poly.pdbx_seq_one_letter_code
_entity_poly.pdbx_strand_id
1 'polypeptide(L)'
;MTDLRTIAVDAMTDTTDPGIRGVIAALVYLSDTVLDDTPQRTDERTEAEQLEDQALDVLAGLGTAGATDLEFAEALEKENLAVPRRQRQKWLGDWANFGLNAVRHTSPGGLHRFVHAAHAAVEQTAH
;
A
#
# COMPACT_ATOMS: atom_id res chain seq x y z
N MET A 1 29.66 -12.25 17.73
CA MET A 1 28.39 -12.14 17.00
C MET A 1 28.70 -11.39 15.71
N THR A 2 28.58 -12.04 14.56
CA THR A 2 28.82 -11.38 13.26
C THR A 2 27.54 -10.68 12.85
N ASP A 3 27.64 -9.39 12.57
CA ASP A 3 26.52 -8.54 12.16
C ASP A 3 26.10 -8.87 10.71
N LEU A 4 24.80 -8.77 10.42
CA LEU A 4 24.18 -9.06 9.12
C LEU A 4 24.82 -8.21 8.01
N ARG A 5 25.20 -6.97 8.35
CA ARG A 5 25.89 -6.03 7.45
C ARG A 5 27.25 -6.57 6.98
N THR A 6 28.01 -7.19 7.86
CA THR A 6 29.30 -7.80 7.51
C THR A 6 29.11 -8.98 6.56
N ILE A 7 28.11 -9.83 6.81
CA ILE A 7 27.78 -10.99 5.95
C ILE A 7 27.36 -10.53 4.55
N ALA A 8 26.55 -9.48 4.46
CA ALA A 8 26.07 -8.95 3.18
C ALA A 8 27.17 -8.26 2.36
N VAL A 9 28.08 -7.52 3.01
CA VAL A 9 29.23 -6.89 2.35
C VAL A 9 30.22 -7.94 1.83
N ASP A 10 30.50 -8.99 2.62
CA ASP A 10 31.34 -10.10 2.17
C ASP A 10 30.70 -10.82 0.97
N ALA A 11 29.39 -11.07 1.01
CA ALA A 11 28.65 -11.69 -0.09
C ALA A 11 28.62 -10.83 -1.38
N MET A 12 28.58 -9.50 -1.27
CA MET A 12 28.68 -8.60 -2.44
C MET A 12 30.06 -8.61 -3.08
N THR A 13 31.10 -8.88 -2.30
CA THR A 13 32.49 -8.86 -2.75
C THR A 13 32.85 -10.16 -3.48
N ASP A 14 32.32 -11.29 -3.04
CA ASP A 14 32.57 -12.61 -3.62
C ASP A 14 31.73 -12.93 -4.87
N THR A 15 30.59 -12.24 -5.07
CA THR A 15 29.76 -12.45 -6.26
C THR A 15 30.07 -11.42 -7.34
N THR A 16 30.30 -11.86 -8.59
CA THR A 16 30.42 -11.00 -9.77
C THR A 16 29.14 -10.91 -10.59
N ASP A 17 28.10 -11.65 -10.18
CA ASP A 17 26.81 -11.67 -10.85
C ASP A 17 26.00 -10.39 -10.50
N PRO A 18 25.63 -9.57 -11.49
CA PRO A 18 24.93 -8.30 -11.26
C PRO A 18 23.51 -8.48 -10.70
N GLY A 19 22.85 -9.61 -10.97
CA GLY A 19 21.54 -9.94 -10.42
C GLY A 19 21.62 -10.25 -8.93
N ILE A 20 22.60 -11.06 -8.51
CA ILE A 20 22.82 -11.39 -7.10
C ILE A 20 23.25 -10.13 -6.32
N ARG A 21 24.09 -9.26 -6.90
CA ARG A 21 24.45 -7.97 -6.30
C ARG A 21 23.23 -7.07 -6.07
N GLY A 22 22.30 -7.02 -7.02
CA GLY A 22 21.06 -6.26 -6.88
C GLY A 22 20.17 -6.76 -5.74
N VAL A 23 20.08 -8.08 -5.56
CA VAL A 23 19.31 -8.69 -4.45
C VAL A 23 19.95 -8.40 -3.10
N ILE A 24 21.28 -8.52 -2.98
CA ILE A 24 21.98 -8.23 -1.71
C ILE A 24 21.85 -6.74 -1.35
N ALA A 25 21.98 -5.83 -2.34
CA ALA A 25 21.78 -4.40 -2.10
C ALA A 25 20.36 -4.06 -1.65
N ALA A 26 19.34 -4.72 -2.23
CA ALA A 26 17.94 -4.55 -1.82
C ALA A 26 17.72 -5.05 -0.38
N LEU A 27 18.33 -6.17 0.01
CA LEU A 27 18.24 -6.71 1.38
C LEU A 27 18.95 -5.82 2.42
N VAL A 28 20.11 -5.26 2.07
CA VAL A 28 20.81 -4.30 2.95
C VAL A 28 20.03 -3.00 3.09
N TYR A 29 19.46 -2.49 1.99
CA TYR A 29 18.57 -1.33 2.03
C TYR A 29 17.34 -1.60 2.91
N LEU A 30 16.74 -2.79 2.78
CA LEU A 30 15.61 -3.21 3.62
C LEU A 30 16.00 -3.33 5.10
N SER A 31 17.17 -3.88 5.42
CA SER A 31 17.64 -3.96 6.81
C SER A 31 17.96 -2.59 7.39
N ASP A 32 18.58 -1.70 6.61
CA ASP A 32 18.89 -0.33 7.07
C ASP A 32 17.60 0.48 7.26
N THR A 33 16.58 0.31 6.40
CA THR A 33 15.27 0.96 6.56
C THR A 33 14.45 0.41 7.72
N VAL A 34 14.51 -0.90 7.98
CA VAL A 34 13.77 -1.53 9.09
C VAL A 34 14.46 -1.33 10.44
N LEU A 35 15.80 -1.19 10.48
CA LEU A 35 16.55 -0.96 11.72
C LEU A 35 16.56 0.52 12.16
N ASP A 36 16.47 1.48 11.23
CA ASP A 36 16.23 2.90 11.56
C ASP A 36 14.79 3.14 12.06
N ASP A 37 13.88 2.20 11.81
CA ASP A 37 12.51 2.17 12.35
C ASP A 37 12.45 1.59 13.79
N THR A 38 13.46 1.89 14.62
CA THR A 38 13.30 1.73 16.07
C THR A 38 12.30 2.80 16.56
N PRO A 39 11.20 2.43 17.23
CA PRO A 39 10.06 3.32 17.43
C PRO A 39 10.40 4.43 18.42
N GLN A 40 10.74 5.61 17.89
CA GLN A 40 10.70 6.89 18.60
C GLN A 40 9.68 7.85 17.96
N ARG A 41 8.68 7.33 17.25
CA ARG A 41 7.48 8.10 16.94
C ARG A 41 6.58 8.10 18.16
N THR A 42 6.71 9.16 18.95
CA THR A 42 5.70 9.62 19.89
C THR A 42 4.31 9.62 19.23
N ASP A 43 3.34 9.09 19.97
CA ASP A 43 1.90 8.85 19.76
C ASP A 43 1.02 9.93 19.06
N GLU A 44 1.55 10.84 18.25
CA GLU A 44 0.74 11.82 17.50
C GLU A 44 0.62 11.42 16.03
N ARG A 45 -0.19 10.41 15.73
CA ARG A 45 -0.70 10.22 14.36
C ARG A 45 -1.54 11.43 13.99
N THR A 46 -1.26 12.06 12.86
CA THR A 46 -2.03 13.22 12.41
C THR A 46 -3.49 12.82 12.16
N GLU A 47 -4.44 13.73 12.40
CA GLU A 47 -5.86 13.50 12.09
C GLU A 47 -6.06 13.09 10.62
N ALA A 48 -5.21 13.60 9.72
CA ALA A 48 -5.23 13.26 8.31
C ALA A 48 -4.86 11.79 8.03
N GLU A 49 -3.85 11.25 8.71
CA GLU A 49 -3.45 9.84 8.59
C GLU A 49 -4.51 8.90 9.20
N GLN A 50 -5.11 9.30 10.32
CA GLN A 50 -6.21 8.51 10.92
C GLN A 50 -7.44 8.47 10.02
N LEU A 51 -7.79 9.60 9.39
CA LEU A 51 -8.88 9.68 8.44
C LEU A 51 -8.60 8.86 7.18
N GLU A 52 -7.35 8.83 6.71
CA GLU A 52 -6.94 8.02 5.56
C GLU A 52 -7.07 6.51 5.85
N ASP A 53 -6.63 6.05 7.03
CA ASP A 53 -6.80 4.67 7.47
C ASP A 53 -8.28 4.27 7.55
N GLN A 54 -9.11 5.11 8.18
CA GLN A 54 -10.56 4.86 8.27
C GLN A 54 -11.19 4.78 6.88
N ALA A 55 -10.76 5.65 5.95
CA ALA A 55 -11.24 5.61 4.58
C ALA A 55 -10.80 4.32 3.85
N LEU A 56 -9.61 3.80 4.16
CA LEU A 56 -9.13 2.53 3.62
C LEU A 56 -9.95 1.34 4.16
N ASP A 57 -10.29 1.36 5.44
CA ASP A 57 -11.17 0.35 6.06
C ASP A 57 -12.56 0.33 5.41
N VAL A 58 -13.11 1.50 5.09
CA VAL A 58 -14.37 1.60 4.33
C VAL A 58 -14.23 0.97 2.94
N LEU A 59 -13.11 1.21 2.25
CA LEU A 59 -12.85 0.59 0.95
C LEU A 59 -12.73 -0.94 1.05
N ALA A 60 -12.11 -1.45 2.12
CA ALA A 60 -12.05 -2.88 2.41
C ALA A 60 -13.45 -3.45 2.67
N GLY A 61 -14.30 -2.74 3.42
CA GLY A 61 -15.68 -3.16 3.72
C GLY A 61 -16.59 -3.32 2.48
N LEU A 62 -16.24 -2.69 1.35
CA LEU A 62 -16.96 -2.82 0.08
C LEU A 62 -16.69 -4.15 -0.65
N GLY A 63 -15.71 -4.93 -0.21
CA GLY A 63 -15.41 -6.26 -0.74
C GLY A 63 -14.91 -6.26 -2.19
N THR A 64 -15.13 -7.38 -2.90
CA THR A 64 -14.61 -7.61 -4.26
C THR A 64 -15.31 -6.77 -5.34
N ALA A 65 -16.54 -6.32 -5.09
CA ALA A 65 -17.26 -5.46 -6.03
C ALA A 65 -16.59 -4.09 -6.23
N GLY A 66 -15.81 -3.65 -5.22
CA GLY A 66 -15.20 -2.33 -5.17
C GLY A 66 -16.22 -1.20 -5.29
N ALA A 67 -15.73 0.02 -5.50
CA ALA A 67 -16.56 1.19 -5.67
C ALA A 67 -15.98 2.20 -6.66
N THR A 68 -16.85 2.93 -7.34
CA THR A 68 -16.56 4.21 -7.97
C THR A 68 -16.32 5.29 -6.92
N ASP A 69 -15.79 6.46 -7.31
CA ASP A 69 -15.63 7.60 -6.37
C ASP A 69 -16.97 8.02 -5.72
N LEU A 70 -18.09 7.86 -6.41
CA LEU A 70 -19.41 8.20 -5.87
C LEU A 70 -19.87 7.17 -4.83
N GLU A 71 -19.81 5.87 -5.17
CA GLU A 71 -20.15 4.79 -4.24
C GLU A 71 -19.24 4.82 -2.99
N PHE A 72 -17.96 5.17 -3.17
CA PHE A 72 -17.02 5.33 -2.06
C PHE A 72 -17.37 6.54 -1.19
N ALA A 73 -17.78 7.67 -1.80
CA ALA A 73 -18.27 8.82 -1.04
C ALA A 73 -19.50 8.49 -0.19
N GLU A 74 -20.47 7.77 -0.77
CA GLU A 74 -21.67 7.33 -0.05
C GLU A 74 -21.32 6.37 1.10
N ALA A 75 -20.31 5.51 0.93
CA ALA A 75 -19.84 4.62 1.97
C ALA A 75 -19.17 5.40 3.13
N LEU A 76 -18.32 6.38 2.81
CA LEU A 76 -17.70 7.26 3.81
C LEU A 76 -18.75 8.07 4.59
N GLU A 77 -19.77 8.59 3.93
CA GLU A 77 -20.86 9.33 4.58
C GLU A 77 -21.65 8.46 5.57
N LYS A 78 -21.87 7.18 5.27
CA LYS A 78 -22.53 6.23 6.21
C LYS A 78 -21.72 6.02 7.49
N GLU A 79 -20.40 6.11 7.41
CA GLU A 79 -19.48 6.04 8.56
C GLU A 79 -19.24 7.42 9.21
N ASN A 80 -19.99 8.46 8.82
CA ASN A 80 -19.83 9.84 9.28
C ASN A 80 -18.47 10.47 8.94
N LEU A 81 -17.80 9.99 7.88
CA LEU A 81 -16.53 10.50 7.40
C LEU A 81 -16.74 11.51 6.27
N ALA A 82 -16.65 12.80 6.60
CA ALA A 82 -16.80 13.88 5.63
C ALA A 82 -15.48 14.16 4.90
N VAL A 83 -15.21 13.44 3.80
CA VAL A 83 -13.98 13.61 3.01
C VAL A 83 -14.26 14.39 1.72
N PRO A 84 -13.57 15.52 1.46
CA PRO A 84 -13.71 16.27 0.21
C PRO A 84 -13.35 15.44 -1.03
N ARG A 85 -14.08 15.63 -2.14
CA ARG A 85 -13.86 14.90 -3.40
C ARG A 85 -12.41 14.91 -3.87
N ARG A 86 -11.73 16.07 -3.81
CA ARG A 86 -10.33 16.20 -4.22
C ARG A 86 -9.40 15.27 -3.43
N GLN A 87 -9.66 15.11 -2.13
CA GLN A 87 -8.87 14.27 -1.24
C GLN A 87 -9.14 12.79 -1.51
N ARG A 88 -10.41 12.38 -1.66
CA ARG A 88 -10.76 11.00 -2.05
C ARG A 88 -10.12 10.58 -3.37
N GLN A 89 -10.20 11.42 -4.39
CA GLN A 89 -9.60 11.13 -5.70
C GLN A 89 -8.08 11.00 -5.62
N LYS A 90 -7.43 11.80 -4.76
CA LYS A 90 -6.00 11.66 -4.49
C LYS A 90 -5.72 10.30 -3.85
N TRP A 91 -6.42 9.93 -2.78
CA TRP A 91 -6.24 8.63 -2.12
C TRP A 91 -6.47 7.45 -3.03
N LEU A 92 -7.60 7.40 -3.74
CA LEU A 92 -7.89 6.34 -4.71
C LEU A 92 -6.83 6.25 -5.81
N GLY A 93 -6.27 7.39 -6.23
CA GLY A 93 -5.14 7.45 -7.15
C GLY A 93 -3.86 6.86 -6.54
N ASP A 94 -3.47 7.34 -5.37
CA ASP A 94 -2.24 6.94 -4.66
C ASP A 94 -2.27 5.45 -4.31
N TRP A 95 -3.38 4.97 -3.74
CA TRP A 95 -3.59 3.58 -3.37
C TRP A 95 -3.53 2.64 -4.57
N ALA A 96 -4.07 3.07 -5.72
CA ALA A 96 -4.04 2.29 -6.96
C ALA A 96 -2.69 2.33 -7.68
N ASN A 97 -1.93 3.42 -7.55
CA ASN A 97 -0.68 3.61 -8.30
C ASN A 97 0.40 2.63 -7.86
N PHE A 98 0.45 2.31 -6.56
CA PHE A 98 1.39 1.33 -6.01
C PHE A 98 0.81 -0.10 -5.92
N GLY A 99 -0.49 -0.27 -6.15
CA GLY A 99 -1.18 -1.56 -6.06
C GLY A 99 -1.18 -2.19 -4.66
N LEU A 100 -0.76 -1.44 -3.64
CA LEU A 100 -0.62 -1.94 -2.27
C LEU A 100 -1.95 -1.89 -1.50
N ASN A 101 -2.78 -0.89 -1.79
CA ASN A 101 -3.99 -0.60 -1.01
C ASN A 101 -5.26 -0.73 -1.86
N ALA A 102 -5.19 -0.41 -3.15
CA ALA A 102 -6.31 -0.57 -4.07
C ALA A 102 -5.87 -1.03 -5.45
N VAL A 103 -6.79 -1.62 -6.21
CA VAL A 103 -6.65 -1.96 -7.62
C VAL A 103 -7.73 -1.22 -8.40
N ARG A 104 -7.32 -0.51 -9.45
CA ARG A 104 -8.22 0.23 -10.33
C ARG A 104 -8.65 -0.62 -11.51
N HIS A 105 -9.94 -0.93 -11.59
CA HIS A 105 -10.56 -1.60 -12.73
C HIS A 105 -11.37 -0.60 -13.56
N THR A 106 -11.11 -0.55 -14.87
CA THR A 106 -11.94 0.24 -15.79
C THR A 106 -13.04 -0.66 -16.34
N SER A 107 -14.28 -0.36 -15.99
CA SER A 107 -15.44 -1.09 -16.52
C SER A 107 -15.66 -0.80 -18.02
N PRO A 108 -16.41 -1.64 -18.75
CA PRO A 108 -16.71 -1.44 -20.17
C PRO A 108 -17.40 -0.10 -20.51
N GLY A 109 -17.99 0.58 -19.51
CA GLY A 109 -18.57 1.92 -19.63
C GLY A 109 -17.60 3.07 -19.36
N GLY A 110 -16.30 2.80 -19.16
CA GLY A 110 -15.29 3.81 -18.86
C GLY A 110 -15.29 4.30 -17.41
N LEU A 111 -16.12 3.72 -16.53
CA LEU A 111 -16.11 4.06 -15.11
C LEU A 111 -14.99 3.30 -14.40
N HIS A 112 -14.19 4.03 -13.63
CA HIS A 112 -13.16 3.47 -12.76
C HIS A 112 -13.78 3.00 -11.45
N ARG A 113 -13.63 1.70 -11.17
CA ARG A 113 -13.91 1.08 -9.87
C ARG A 113 -12.59 0.80 -9.15
N PHE A 114 -12.59 0.97 -7.85
CA PHE A 114 -11.46 0.73 -6.97
C PHE A 114 -11.84 -0.40 -6.02
N VAL A 115 -11.03 -1.44 -5.99
CA VAL A 115 -11.19 -2.61 -5.11
C VAL A 115 -10.03 -2.60 -4.14
N HIS A 116 -10.26 -2.87 -2.86
CA HIS A 116 -9.17 -3.00 -1.91
C HIS A 116 -8.22 -4.15 -2.31
N ALA A 117 -6.90 -3.95 -2.21
CA ALA A 117 -5.91 -4.88 -2.75
C ALA A 117 -6.04 -6.31 -2.20
N ALA A 118 -6.38 -6.45 -0.91
CA ALA A 118 -6.63 -7.75 -0.29
C ALA A 118 -7.78 -8.55 -0.94
N HIS A 119 -8.80 -7.86 -1.48
CA HIS A 119 -9.92 -8.51 -2.17
C HIS A 119 -9.61 -8.79 -3.63
N ALA A 120 -8.82 -7.93 -4.28
CA ALA A 120 -8.39 -8.14 -5.67
C ALA A 120 -7.51 -9.40 -5.84
N ALA A 121 -6.70 -9.74 -4.82
CA ALA A 121 -5.86 -10.94 -4.84
C ALA A 121 -6.68 -12.26 -4.84
N VAL A 122 -7.88 -12.24 -4.24
CA VAL A 122 -8.76 -13.42 -4.15
C VAL A 122 -9.41 -13.75 -5.49
N GLU A 123 -9.75 -12.75 -6.30
CA GLU A 123 -10.32 -12.99 -7.64
C GLU A 123 -9.31 -13.62 -8.62
N GLN A 124 -8.01 -13.33 -8.47
CA GLN A 124 -6.97 -13.92 -9.32
C GLN A 124 -6.72 -15.41 -9.06
N THR A 125 -7.14 -15.93 -7.90
CA THR A 125 -6.92 -17.35 -7.55
C THR A 125 -8.09 -18.26 -7.97
N ALA A 126 -9.20 -17.68 -8.46
CA ALA A 126 -10.39 -18.42 -8.89
C ALA A 126 -10.43 -18.75 -10.39
N HIS A 127 -9.34 -18.46 -11.12
CA HIS A 127 -9.14 -18.76 -12.54
C HIS A 127 -7.89 -19.61 -12.74
#